data_AF-A0A3B0UUG2-F1
#
_entry.id   AF-A0A3B0UUG2-F1
#
_cell.length_a   1.000
_cell.length_b   1.000
_cell.length_c   1.000
_cell.angle_alpha   90.00
_cell.angle_beta   90.00
_cell.angle_gamma   90.00
#
_symmetry.space_group_name_H-M   'P 1'
#
loop_
_entity.id
_entity.type
_entity.pdbx_description
1 polymer ?
#
loop_
_entity_poly.entity_id
_entity_poly.type
_entity_poly.pdbx_seq_one_letter_code
_entity_poly.pdbx_strand_id
1 'polypeptide(L)'
;MQSPWVSADIGSVGVAGSADETSGTFTIQASGQRIWGRSDGFHYVYQPLNGDGEISGLVGAPQNTGSWAVSGLMIRESLTADSPHV
;
A
#
# COMPACT_ATOMS: atom_id res chain seq x y z
N MET A 1 8.77 10.76 6.36
CA MET A 1 7.55 10.98 5.57
C MET A 1 6.95 12.34 5.90
N GLN A 2 6.48 13.08 4.91
CA GLN A 2 5.75 14.33 5.14
C GLN A 2 4.30 14.04 5.56
N SER A 3 3.83 14.75 6.59
CA SER A 3 2.42 14.79 6.97
C SER A 3 1.58 15.24 5.76
N PRO A 4 0.41 14.63 5.47
CA PRO A 4 -0.37 13.72 6.33
C PRO A 4 -0.13 12.23 6.09
N TRP A 5 0.89 11.85 5.32
CA TRP A 5 1.09 10.45 4.94
C TRP A 5 1.55 9.58 6.11
N VAL A 6 0.90 8.43 6.27
CA VAL A 6 1.21 7.40 7.26
C VAL A 6 1.59 6.13 6.51
N SER A 7 2.51 5.33 7.06
CA SER A 7 2.85 4.01 6.54
C SER A 7 2.54 2.92 7.56
N ALA A 8 2.01 1.81 7.08
CA ALA A 8 1.72 0.64 7.92
C ALA A 8 1.71 -0.64 7.09
N ASP A 9 2.02 -1.75 7.76
CA ASP A 9 1.73 -3.08 7.23
C ASP A 9 0.26 -3.43 7.45
N ILE A 10 -0.35 -4.02 6.45
CA ILE A 10 -1.73 -4.50 6.44
C ILE A 10 -1.68 -6.02 6.50
N GLY A 11 -2.40 -6.58 7.47
CA GLY A 11 -2.47 -8.02 7.67
C GLY A 11 -1.11 -8.63 8.02
N SER A 12 -0.91 -9.89 7.62
CA SER A 12 0.34 -10.60 7.90
C SER A 12 1.35 -10.39 6.78
N VAL A 13 2.47 -9.77 7.10
CA VAL A 13 3.63 -9.60 6.21
C VAL A 13 4.79 -10.48 6.68
N GLY A 14 5.63 -10.95 5.75
CA GLY A 14 6.79 -11.81 6.10
C GLY A 14 7.98 -11.02 6.66
N VAL A 15 8.11 -9.78 6.20
CA VAL A 15 9.11 -8.78 6.60
C VAL A 15 8.37 -7.45 6.73
N ALA A 16 8.60 -6.72 7.83
CA ALA A 16 8.00 -5.42 8.04
C ALA A 16 8.39 -4.46 6.91
N GLY A 17 7.40 -3.76 6.35
CA GLY A 17 7.64 -2.81 5.28
C GLY A 17 8.21 -1.48 5.78
N SER A 18 8.73 -0.69 4.85
CA SER A 18 9.18 0.67 5.11
C SER A 18 8.83 1.59 3.94
N ALA A 19 8.72 2.88 4.23
CA ALA A 19 8.44 3.89 3.24
C ALA A 19 9.23 5.17 3.54
N ASP A 20 9.89 5.66 2.50
CA ASP A 20 10.53 6.97 2.49
C ASP A 20 9.90 7.83 1.40
N GLU A 21 9.80 9.12 1.67
CA GLU A 21 9.26 10.10 0.73
C GLU A 21 10.31 11.20 0.56
N THR A 22 10.59 11.55 -0.70
CA THR A 22 11.50 12.65 -1.05
C THR A 22 10.95 13.39 -2.26
N SER A 23 10.64 14.68 -2.08
CA SER A 23 10.17 15.57 -3.14
C SER A 23 8.98 15.02 -3.95
N GLY A 24 8.02 14.39 -3.26
CA GLY A 24 6.82 13.79 -3.85
C GLY A 24 7.02 12.39 -4.42
N THR A 25 8.22 11.81 -4.32
CA THR A 25 8.50 10.43 -4.72
C THR A 25 8.52 9.52 -3.52
N PHE A 26 7.65 8.50 -3.52
CA PHE A 26 7.62 7.46 -2.51
C PHE A 26 8.47 6.27 -2.94
N THR A 27 9.42 5.88 -2.08
CA THR A 27 10.17 4.63 -2.20
C THR A 27 9.67 3.69 -1.11
N ILE A 28 9.10 2.55 -1.53
CA ILE A 28 8.44 1.61 -0.63
C ILE A 28 9.15 0.26 -0.69
N GLN A 29 9.52 -0.28 0.46
CA GLN A 29 9.91 -1.67 0.64
C GLN A 29 8.73 -2.42 1.26
N ALA A 30 8.29 -3.49 0.61
CA ALA A 30 7.10 -4.21 1.02
C ALA A 30 7.34 -5.72 0.93
N SER A 31 6.68 -6.45 1.82
CA SER A 31 6.45 -7.87 1.68
C SER A 31 4.97 -8.17 1.90
N GLY A 32 4.55 -9.39 1.62
CA GLY A 32 3.15 -9.75 1.70
C GLY A 32 2.84 -10.96 0.85
N GLN A 33 1.68 -11.55 1.08
CA GLN A 33 1.30 -12.76 0.35
C GLN A 33 0.59 -12.42 -0.96
N ARG A 34 -0.42 -11.53 -0.90
CA ARG A 34 -1.27 -11.11 -2.01
C ARG A 34 -2.40 -10.20 -1.53
N ILE A 35 -2.92 -9.39 -2.45
CA ILE A 35 -4.19 -8.67 -2.32
C ILE A 35 -5.25 -9.52 -3.04
N TRP A 36 -5.69 -10.61 -2.39
CA TRP A 36 -6.60 -11.58 -3.02
C TRP A 36 -7.32 -12.45 -1.99
N GLY A 37 -8.63 -12.55 -2.14
CA GLY A 37 -9.47 -13.38 -1.27
C GLY A 37 -9.88 -12.65 -0.01
N ARG A 38 -9.75 -13.28 1.16
CA ARG A 38 -10.33 -12.80 2.43
C ARG A 38 -9.36 -11.99 3.30
N SER A 39 -8.06 -12.14 3.10
CA SER A 39 -7.05 -11.50 3.94
C SER A 39 -5.92 -11.00 3.08
N ASP A 40 -5.80 -9.68 3.00
CA ASP A 40 -4.70 -9.05 2.32
C ASP A 40 -3.44 -9.03 3.20
N GLY A 41 -2.28 -9.04 2.55
CA GLY A 41 -0.98 -8.84 3.19
C GLY A 41 -0.10 -7.96 2.30
N PHE A 42 0.17 -6.72 2.73
CA PHE A 42 1.00 -5.75 2.00
C PHE A 42 1.43 -4.56 2.87
N HIS A 43 2.35 -3.73 2.37
CA HIS A 43 2.69 -2.45 2.97
C HIS A 43 1.93 -1.30 2.31
N TYR A 44 1.37 -0.38 3.09
CA TYR A 44 0.51 0.69 2.60
C TYR A 44 0.96 2.06 3.11
N VAL A 45 1.13 3.00 2.18
CA VAL A 45 1.31 4.42 2.47
C VAL A 45 0.01 5.14 2.13
N TYR A 46 -0.57 5.83 3.10
CA TYR A 46 -1.94 6.31 2.98
C TYR A 46 -2.20 7.63 3.72
N GLN A 47 -3.31 8.25 3.34
CA GLN A 47 -3.95 9.33 4.07
C GLN A 47 -5.46 9.03 4.15
N PRO A 48 -6.15 9.46 5.21
CA PRO A 48 -7.61 9.37 5.27
C PRO A 48 -8.26 10.18 4.15
N LEU A 49 -9.24 9.61 3.46
CA LEU A 49 -10.10 10.30 2.51
C LEU A 49 -11.51 10.39 3.09
N ASN A 50 -12.09 11.60 3.13
CA ASN A 50 -13.48 11.83 3.54
C ASN A 50 -14.26 12.40 2.36
N GLY A 51 -15.36 11.75 1.99
CA GLY A 51 -16.15 12.11 0.80
C GLY A 51 -15.47 11.68 -0.49
N ASP A 52 -15.84 12.34 -1.58
CA ASP A 52 -15.31 12.04 -2.91
C ASP A 52 -13.85 12.46 -3.04
N GLY A 53 -13.06 11.64 -3.75
CA GLY A 53 -11.66 11.95 -3.99
C GLY A 53 -11.10 11.18 -5.17
N GLU A 54 -9.98 11.68 -5.66
CA GLU A 54 -9.20 11.08 -6.72
C GLU A 54 -7.76 10.90 -6.24
N ILE A 55 -7.14 9.79 -6.63
CA ILE A 55 -5.71 9.58 -6.49
C ILE A 55 -5.12 9.24 -7.86
N SER A 56 -4.10 9.98 -8.25
CA SER A 56 -3.37 9.75 -9.50
C SER A 56 -1.87 9.87 -9.25
N GLY A 57 -1.08 9.14 -10.02
CA GLY A 57 0.36 9.07 -9.85
C GLY A 57 0.99 8.03 -10.77
N LEU A 58 2.29 8.18 -11.01
CA LEU A 58 3.06 7.19 -11.76
C LEU A 58 3.52 6.09 -10.81
N VAL A 59 3.14 4.85 -11.14
CA VAL A 59 3.54 3.67 -10.38
C VAL A 59 4.68 2.98 -11.14
N GLY A 60 5.86 2.94 -10.52
CA GLY A 60 6.98 2.16 -11.03
C GLY A 60 6.73 0.66 -10.91
N ALA A 61 7.32 -0.10 -11.84
CA ALA A 61 7.30 -1.56 -11.75
C ALA A 61 8.03 -2.01 -10.46
N PRO A 62 7.48 -2.99 -9.71
CA PRO A 62 8.13 -3.49 -8.52
C PRO A 62 9.46 -4.17 -8.90
N GLN A 63 10.50 -3.95 -8.11
CA GLN A 63 11.85 -4.47 -8.34
C GLN A 63 12.28 -5.37 -7.18
N ASN A 64 13.23 -6.29 -7.43
CA ASN A 64 13.74 -7.24 -6.43
C ASN A 64 12.65 -8.14 -5.83
N THR A 65 11.73 -8.62 -6.67
CA THR A 65 10.52 -9.33 -6.22
C THR A 65 10.35 -10.70 -6.90
N GLY A 66 9.37 -11.49 -6.42
CA GLY A 66 8.91 -12.70 -7.09
C GLY A 66 7.90 -12.42 -8.21
N SER A 67 7.55 -13.45 -8.98
CA SER A 67 6.72 -13.36 -10.21
C SER A 67 5.31 -12.79 -10.04
N TRP A 68 4.84 -12.63 -8.81
CA TRP A 68 3.48 -12.19 -8.48
C TRP A 68 3.44 -10.85 -7.74
N ALA A 69 4.55 -10.11 -7.77
CA ALA A 69 4.60 -8.82 -7.11
C ALA A 69 3.73 -7.79 -7.82
N VAL A 70 2.97 -7.05 -7.02
CA VAL A 70 2.08 -6.00 -7.48
C VAL A 70 2.42 -4.71 -6.74
N SER A 71 2.37 -3.59 -7.48
CA SER A 71 2.38 -2.24 -6.94
C SER A 71 1.25 -1.47 -7.62
N GLY A 72 0.65 -0.51 -6.93
CA GLY A 72 -0.50 0.21 -7.46
C GLY A 72 -1.02 1.29 -6.53
N LEU A 73 -1.97 2.06 -7.04
CA LEU A 73 -2.79 2.96 -6.26
C LEU A 73 -4.02 2.21 -5.76
N MET A 74 -4.47 2.55 -4.56
CA MET A 74 -5.61 1.92 -3.92
C MET A 74 -6.38 2.93 -3.08
N ILE A 75 -7.71 2.91 -3.22
CA ILE A 75 -8.64 3.46 -2.24
C ILE A 75 -9.25 2.25 -1.53
N ARG A 76 -9.30 2.29 -0.20
CA ARG A 76 -9.82 1.20 0.62
C ARG A 76 -10.57 1.75 1.83
N GLU A 77 -11.59 1.03 2.26
CA GLU A 77 -12.50 1.46 3.33
C GLU A 77 -11.85 1.35 4.72
N SER A 78 -11.14 0.25 5.00
CA SER A 78 -10.52 0.00 6.30
C SER A 78 -9.05 -0.36 6.17
N LEU A 79 -8.29 -0.27 7.27
CA LEU A 79 -6.91 -0.76 7.34
C LEU A 79 -6.81 -2.24 7.78
N THR A 80 -7.94 -2.92 7.96
CA THR A 80 -7.96 -4.34 8.35
C THR A 80 -7.70 -5.23 7.14
N ALA A 81 -7.16 -6.43 7.35
CA ALA A 81 -6.83 -7.34 6.25
C ALA A 81 -8.06 -7.80 5.43
N ASP A 82 -9.26 -7.67 6.00
CA ASP A 82 -10.55 -8.07 5.43
C ASP A 82 -11.38 -6.88 4.92
N SER A 83 -10.73 -5.77 4.57
CA SER A 83 -11.41 -4.60 3.99
C SER A 83 -12.35 -5.04 2.86
N PRO A 84 -13.62 -4.60 2.87
CA PRO A 84 -14.56 -4.92 1.82
C PRO A 84 -14.02 -4.50 0.44
N HIS A 85 -14.19 -5.40 -0.54
CA HIS A 85 -14.13 -5.05 -1.96
C HIS A 85 -15.57 -4.94 -2.48
N VAL A 86 -15.89 -3.84 -3.16
CA VAL A 86 -17.19 -3.63 -3.84
C VAL A 86 -16.97 -3.42 -5.32
#